data_AF-A0A7W6ZT39-F1
#
_entry.id   AF-A0A7W6ZT39-F1
#
_cell.length_a   1.000
_cell.length_b   1.000
_cell.length_c   1.000
_cell.angle_alpha   90.00
_cell.angle_beta   90.00
_cell.angle_gamma   90.00
#
_symmetry.space_group_name_H-M   'P 1'
#
loop_
_entity.id
_entity.type
_entity.pdbx_description
1 polymer ?
#
loop_
_entity_poly.entity_id
_entity_poly.type
_entity_poly.pdbx_seq_one_letter_code
_entity_poly.pdbx_strand_id
1 'polypeptide(L)'
;MFERFQEFFQNLTKEHPKSGFAPDDPRIAVAALCFQVMEADGKIEESEKKRLRKLLKSQYGLDGRQLDALIAAGQEAESEAVDYYRFTSDLKRHLNSEQRLELLGILWDIVYADGERSEMEDHAIWRIADLMGISDRDRVVKRQEAAARAPGPRKETGDDD
;
A
#
# COMPACT_ATOMS: atom_id res chain seq x y z
N MET A 1 -0.98 7.13 -15.27
CA MET A 1 -1.56 6.24 -14.22
C MET A 1 -0.61 6.06 -13.02
N PHE A 2 0.64 5.63 -13.24
CA PHE A 2 1.71 5.74 -12.22
C PHE A 2 1.90 7.19 -11.72
N GLU A 3 1.51 8.17 -12.54
CA GLU A 3 1.59 9.61 -12.25
C GLU A 3 0.77 10.04 -11.03
N ARG A 4 -0.44 9.49 -10.81
CA ARG A 4 -1.26 9.82 -9.62
C ARG A 4 -0.61 9.31 -8.33
N PHE A 5 -0.07 8.09 -8.39
CA PHE A 5 0.73 7.56 -7.29
C PHE A 5 1.98 8.42 -7.05
N GLN A 6 2.66 8.87 -8.12
CA GLN A 6 3.81 9.77 -8.04
C GLN A 6 3.45 11.11 -7.41
N GLU A 7 2.32 11.70 -7.75
CA GLU A 7 1.85 12.93 -7.13
C GLU A 7 1.52 12.73 -5.64
N PHE A 8 0.85 11.64 -5.29
CA PHE A 8 0.56 11.29 -3.90
C PHE A 8 1.84 11.19 -3.05
N PHE A 9 2.80 10.37 -3.49
CA PHE A 9 4.03 10.11 -2.74
C PHE A 9 5.01 11.28 -2.76
N GLN A 10 5.08 12.04 -3.86
CA GLN A 10 5.85 13.28 -3.88
C GLN A 10 5.27 14.32 -2.93
N ASN A 11 3.94 14.41 -2.81
CA ASN A 11 3.34 15.31 -1.83
C ASN A 11 3.64 14.89 -0.39
N LEU A 12 3.69 13.58 -0.10
CA LEU A 12 4.12 13.07 1.22
C LEU A 12 5.61 13.33 1.52
N THR A 13 6.47 13.35 0.51
CA THR A 13 7.93 13.56 0.69
C THR A 13 8.38 15.01 0.59
N LYS A 14 7.53 15.95 0.11
CA LYS A 14 7.87 17.38 0.07
C LYS A 14 8.11 18.00 1.46
N GLU A 15 7.54 17.42 2.51
CA GLU A 15 7.70 17.92 3.89
C GLU A 15 8.89 17.30 4.65
N HIS A 16 9.50 16.22 4.14
CA HIS A 16 10.57 15.49 4.85
C HIS A 16 11.80 15.23 3.95
N PRO A 17 13.00 15.73 4.32
CA PRO A 17 14.21 15.56 3.50
C PRO A 17 14.61 14.09 3.34
N LYS A 18 15.22 13.77 2.19
CA LYS A 18 15.66 12.40 1.81
C LYS A 18 16.75 11.79 2.70
N SER A 19 17.21 12.47 3.74
CA SER A 19 18.33 12.06 4.60
C SER A 19 17.82 11.38 5.88
N GLY A 20 17.71 10.04 5.84
CA GLY A 20 17.28 9.21 6.97
C GLY A 20 15.77 8.96 7.01
N PHE A 21 15.38 7.77 7.48
CA PHE A 21 13.99 7.45 7.78
C PHE A 21 13.83 7.59 9.31
N ALA A 22 13.11 8.61 9.76
CA ALA A 22 12.74 8.74 11.17
C ALA A 22 11.60 7.75 11.49
N PRO A 23 11.41 7.33 12.75
CA PRO A 23 10.28 6.46 13.12
C PRO A 23 8.91 7.02 12.73
N ASP A 24 8.78 8.34 12.70
CA ASP A 24 7.55 9.06 12.35
C ASP A 24 7.49 9.44 10.86
N ASP A 25 8.35 8.85 10.02
CA ASP A 25 8.40 9.16 8.60
C ASP A 25 7.14 8.64 7.89
N PRO A 26 6.41 9.49 7.15
CA PRO A 26 5.21 9.08 6.42
C PRO A 26 5.49 7.95 5.42
N ARG A 27 6.74 7.83 4.94
CA ARG A 27 7.14 6.73 4.05
C ARG A 27 7.11 5.38 4.75
N ILE A 28 7.53 5.34 6.02
CA ILE A 28 7.46 4.13 6.86
C ILE A 28 6.00 3.82 7.16
N ALA A 29 5.19 4.83 7.52
CA ALA A 29 3.77 4.63 7.78
C ALA A 29 3.02 4.04 6.57
N VAL A 30 3.31 4.51 5.35
CA VAL A 30 2.70 3.90 4.15
C VAL A 30 3.22 2.48 3.91
N ALA A 31 4.52 2.24 4.07
CA ALA A 31 5.07 0.90 3.90
C ALA A 31 4.48 -0.10 4.91
N ALA A 32 4.41 0.30 6.19
CA ALA A 32 3.82 -0.49 7.26
C ALA A 32 2.33 -0.76 7.02
N LEU A 33 1.56 0.24 6.60
CA LEU A 33 0.15 0.05 6.24
C LEU A 33 -0.03 -0.94 5.08
N CYS A 34 0.86 -0.91 4.08
CA CYS A 34 0.82 -1.89 2.99
C CYS A 34 1.12 -3.31 3.50
N PHE A 35 2.13 -3.47 4.36
CA PHE A 35 2.44 -4.75 4.99
C PHE A 35 1.28 -5.29 5.81
N GLN A 36 0.62 -4.43 6.59
CA GLN A 36 -0.51 -4.82 7.44
C GLN A 36 -1.72 -5.31 6.63
N VAL A 37 -1.91 -4.79 5.42
CA VAL A 37 -2.94 -5.28 4.50
C VAL A 37 -2.53 -6.59 3.85
N MET A 38 -1.29 -6.70 3.38
CA MET A 38 -0.75 -7.92 2.76
C MET A 38 -0.63 -9.08 3.76
N GLU A 39 -0.47 -8.81 5.04
CA GLU A 39 -0.42 -9.83 6.09
C GLU A 39 -1.80 -10.11 6.70
N ALA A 40 -2.86 -9.44 6.23
CA ALA A 40 -4.19 -9.56 6.83
C ALA A 40 -4.74 -10.99 6.81
N ASP A 41 -4.35 -11.80 5.82
CA ASP A 41 -4.73 -13.22 5.72
C ASP A 41 -3.68 -14.19 6.34
N GLY A 42 -2.61 -13.64 6.91
CA GLY A 42 -1.48 -14.35 7.49
C GLY A 42 -0.40 -14.77 6.49
N LYS A 43 -0.47 -14.36 5.22
CA LYS A 43 0.51 -14.72 4.18
C LYS A 43 0.78 -13.54 3.25
N ILE A 44 2.05 -13.15 3.17
CA ILE A 44 2.50 -12.19 2.17
C ILE A 44 2.93 -12.92 0.91
N GLU A 45 2.27 -12.66 -0.21
CA GLU A 45 2.62 -13.25 -1.50
C GLU A 45 3.81 -12.54 -2.16
N GLU A 46 4.66 -13.30 -2.85
CA GLU A 46 5.85 -12.75 -3.52
C GLU A 46 5.48 -11.73 -4.62
N SER A 47 4.31 -11.88 -5.24
CA SER A 47 3.74 -10.93 -6.21
C SER A 47 3.44 -9.58 -5.57
N GLU A 48 2.84 -9.56 -4.38
CA GLU A 48 2.51 -8.34 -3.64
C GLU A 48 3.78 -7.65 -3.16
N LYS A 49 4.74 -8.41 -2.61
CA LYS A 49 6.03 -7.87 -2.18
C LYS A 49 6.80 -7.24 -3.35
N LYS A 50 6.80 -7.87 -4.53
CA LYS A 50 7.37 -7.30 -5.76
C LYS A 50 6.63 -6.03 -6.19
N ARG A 51 5.29 -6.02 -6.08
CA ARG A 51 4.47 -4.85 -6.40
C ARG A 51 4.77 -3.67 -5.47
N LEU A 52 4.81 -3.91 -4.17
CA LEU A 52 5.19 -2.94 -3.14
C LEU A 52 6.59 -2.40 -3.40
N ARG A 53 7.58 -3.28 -3.63
CA ARG A 53 8.96 -2.87 -3.92
C ARG A 53 9.06 -1.98 -5.17
N LYS A 54 8.37 -2.36 -6.26
CA LYS A 54 8.33 -1.58 -7.50
C LYS A 54 7.65 -0.23 -7.29
N LEU A 55 6.60 -0.20 -6.48
CA LEU A 55 5.91 1.02 -6.08
C LEU A 55 6.88 1.92 -5.31
N LEU A 56 7.39 1.50 -4.15
CA LEU A 56 8.31 2.31 -3.33
C LEU A 56 9.53 2.82 -4.12
N LYS A 57 10.12 1.98 -4.99
CA LYS A 57 11.22 2.36 -5.90
C LYS A 57 10.82 3.49 -6.85
N SER A 58 9.73 3.31 -7.58
CA SER A 58 9.24 4.29 -8.57
C SER A 58 8.83 5.61 -7.92
N GLN A 59 8.26 5.51 -6.72
CA GLN A 59 7.62 6.62 -6.04
C GLN A 59 8.62 7.51 -5.30
N TYR A 60 9.57 6.91 -4.59
CA TYR A 60 10.56 7.65 -3.81
C TYR A 60 11.90 7.81 -4.53
N GLY A 61 12.05 7.20 -5.71
CA GLY A 61 13.32 7.15 -6.44
C GLY A 61 14.41 6.45 -5.64
N LEU A 62 14.03 5.51 -4.76
CA LEU A 62 14.95 4.76 -3.92
C LEU A 62 15.39 3.49 -4.64
N ASP A 63 16.68 3.16 -4.54
CA ASP A 63 17.21 1.92 -5.10
C ASP A 63 18.20 1.27 -4.13
N GLY A 64 18.42 -0.03 -4.33
CA GLY A 64 19.32 -0.85 -3.51
C GLY A 64 19.05 -0.71 -2.01
N ARG A 65 20.09 -0.34 -1.25
CA ARG A 65 20.08 -0.33 0.22
C ARG A 65 19.02 0.59 0.83
N GLN A 66 18.70 1.72 0.19
CA GLN A 66 17.72 2.64 0.77
C GLN A 66 16.29 2.11 0.66
N LEU A 67 16.00 1.40 -0.44
CA LEU A 67 14.73 0.71 -0.62
C LEU A 67 14.60 -0.47 0.35
N ASP A 68 15.68 -1.25 0.51
CA ASP A 68 15.71 -2.35 1.48
C ASP A 68 15.52 -1.84 2.92
N ALA A 69 16.16 -0.72 3.27
CA ALA A 69 15.99 -0.09 4.58
C ALA A 69 14.56 0.41 4.81
N LEU A 70 13.91 1.00 3.81
CA LEU A 70 12.52 1.45 3.92
C LEU A 70 11.56 0.28 4.10
N ILE A 71 11.78 -0.80 3.33
CA ILE A 71 10.97 -2.02 3.43
C ILE A 71 11.13 -2.66 4.81
N ALA A 72 12.37 -2.80 5.29
CA ALA A 72 12.66 -3.34 6.61
C ALA A 72 12.04 -2.48 7.73
N ALA A 73 12.18 -1.16 7.64
CA ALA A 73 11.58 -0.25 8.61
C ALA A 73 10.05 -0.27 8.59
N GLY A 74 9.44 -0.42 7.41
CA GLY A 74 7.99 -0.60 7.26
C GLY A 74 7.51 -1.90 7.89
N GLN A 75 8.22 -3.00 7.66
CA GLN A 75 7.90 -4.29 8.25
C GLN A 75 8.08 -4.31 9.77
N GLU A 76 9.13 -3.67 10.29
CA GLU A 76 9.35 -3.56 11.74
C GLU A 76 8.30 -2.67 12.40
N ALA A 77 7.94 -1.54 11.78
CA ALA A 77 6.87 -0.69 12.26
C ALA A 77 5.50 -1.39 12.26
N GLU A 78 5.22 -2.23 11.25
CA GLU A 78 4.03 -3.07 11.21
C GLU A 78 4.03 -4.08 12.36
N SER A 79 5.15 -4.77 12.60
CA SER A 79 5.26 -5.75 13.68
C SER A 79 5.09 -5.14 15.07
N GLU A 80 5.47 -3.87 15.25
CA GLU A 80 5.22 -3.10 16.48
C GLU A 80 3.79 -2.53 16.57
N ALA A 81 3.06 -2.47 15.45
CA ALA A 81 1.73 -1.91 15.41
C ALA A 81 0.70 -2.90 15.96
N VAL A 82 -0.07 -2.45 16.95
CA VAL A 82 -1.16 -3.23 17.54
C VAL A 82 -2.42 -3.18 16.68
N ASP A 83 -2.59 -2.12 15.89
CA ASP A 83 -3.76 -1.90 15.03
C ASP A 83 -3.45 -1.01 13.81
N TYR A 84 -4.46 -0.81 12.97
CA TYR A 84 -4.41 0.11 11.83
C TYR A 84 -4.50 1.59 12.24
N TYR A 85 -4.89 1.89 13.48
CA TYR A 85 -5.26 3.23 13.92
C TYR A 85 -4.07 4.17 13.95
N ARG A 86 -2.90 3.70 14.42
CA ARG A 86 -1.66 4.50 14.46
C ARG A 86 -1.36 5.11 13.09
N PHE A 87 -1.17 4.27 12.07
CA PHE A 87 -0.81 4.73 10.73
C PHE A 87 -1.95 5.49 10.04
N THR A 88 -3.19 5.01 10.15
CA THR A 88 -4.32 5.70 9.52
C THR A 88 -4.60 7.07 10.14
N SER A 89 -4.40 7.25 11.45
CA SER A 89 -4.53 8.54 12.14
C SER A 89 -3.44 9.50 11.69
N ASP A 90 -2.19 9.05 11.63
CA ASP A 90 -1.06 9.86 11.17
C ASP A 90 -1.28 10.28 9.71
N LEU A 91 -1.56 9.32 8.82
CA LEU A 91 -1.83 9.61 7.41
C LEU A 91 -3.07 10.51 7.24
N LYS A 92 -4.14 10.32 8.02
CA LYS A 92 -5.33 11.18 7.93
C LYS A 92 -5.05 12.65 8.29
N ARG A 93 -4.07 12.92 9.16
CA ARG A 93 -3.65 14.29 9.52
C ARG A 93 -2.89 14.98 8.39
N HIS A 94 -2.11 14.22 7.63
CA HIS A 94 -1.29 14.74 6.52
C HIS A 94 -2.01 14.71 5.17
N LEU A 95 -3.04 13.87 5.02
CA LEU A 95 -3.73 13.65 3.74
C LEU A 95 -5.10 14.33 3.68
N ASN A 96 -5.35 15.01 2.56
CA ASN A 96 -6.68 15.48 2.18
C ASN A 96 -7.57 14.34 1.63
N SER A 97 -8.86 14.60 1.40
CA SER A 97 -9.82 13.58 0.97
C SER A 97 -9.44 12.89 -0.34
N GLU A 98 -8.90 13.62 -1.32
CA GLU A 98 -8.46 13.04 -2.60
C GLU A 98 -7.26 12.12 -2.41
N GLN A 99 -6.27 12.55 -1.63
CA GLN A 99 -5.09 11.76 -1.33
C GLN A 99 -5.42 10.48 -0.54
N ARG A 100 -6.38 10.53 0.39
CA ARG A 100 -6.88 9.34 1.10
C ARG A 100 -7.49 8.33 0.13
N LEU A 101 -8.24 8.83 -0.86
CA LEU A 101 -8.85 7.99 -1.88
C LEU A 101 -7.80 7.38 -2.82
N GLU A 102 -6.73 8.11 -3.12
CA GLU A 102 -5.59 7.57 -3.88
C GLU A 102 -4.84 6.49 -3.10
N LEU A 103 -4.59 6.70 -1.81
CA LEU A 103 -4.00 5.69 -0.93
C LEU A 103 -4.84 4.41 -0.91
N LEU A 104 -6.16 4.53 -0.86
CA LEU A 104 -7.04 3.37 -0.93
C LEU A 104 -6.89 2.61 -2.26
N GLY A 105 -6.75 3.34 -3.38
CA GLY A 105 -6.46 2.74 -4.68
C GLY A 105 -5.10 2.03 -4.73
N ILE A 106 -4.09 2.57 -4.03
CA ILE A 106 -2.76 1.95 -3.91
C ILE A 106 -2.87 0.61 -3.19
N LEU A 107 -3.58 0.56 -2.06
CA LEU A 107 -3.75 -0.67 -1.28
C LEU A 107 -4.41 -1.75 -2.13
N TRP A 108 -5.48 -1.41 -2.86
CA TRP A 108 -6.12 -2.34 -3.80
C TRP A 108 -5.18 -2.83 -4.90
N ASP A 109 -4.38 -1.95 -5.51
CA ASP A 109 -3.43 -2.33 -6.56
C ASP A 109 -2.31 -3.26 -6.07
N ILE A 110 -2.07 -3.32 -4.76
CA ILE A 110 -1.10 -4.24 -4.13
C ILE A 110 -1.74 -5.61 -3.91
N VAL A 111 -2.91 -5.68 -3.27
CA VAL A 111 -3.59 -6.98 -3.04
C VAL A 111 -3.97 -7.66 -4.35
N TYR A 112 -4.41 -6.91 -5.36
CA TYR A 112 -4.66 -7.46 -6.70
C TYR A 112 -3.37 -7.76 -7.51
N ALA A 113 -2.18 -7.74 -6.91
CA ALA A 113 -0.93 -7.94 -7.65
C ALA A 113 -0.81 -9.33 -8.28
N ASP A 114 -1.43 -10.34 -7.68
CA ASP A 114 -1.45 -11.72 -8.16
C ASP A 114 -2.66 -12.05 -9.06
N GLY A 115 -3.65 -11.14 -9.10
CA GLY A 115 -4.89 -11.24 -9.87
C GLY A 115 -6.12 -11.57 -9.03
N GLU A 116 -5.95 -11.94 -7.76
CA GLU A 116 -7.03 -12.26 -6.83
C GLU A 116 -6.87 -11.45 -5.54
N ARG A 117 -7.80 -11.60 -4.59
CA ARG A 117 -7.72 -11.00 -3.27
C ARG A 117 -8.46 -11.88 -2.28
N SER A 118 -7.99 -11.93 -1.04
CA SER A 118 -8.64 -12.64 0.05
C SER A 118 -9.81 -11.84 0.64
N GLU A 119 -10.74 -12.52 1.32
CA GLU A 119 -11.77 -11.83 2.13
C GLU A 119 -11.16 -11.04 3.28
N MET A 120 -10.06 -11.53 3.85
CA MET A 120 -9.38 -10.88 4.98
C MET A 120 -8.73 -9.55 4.55
N GLU A 121 -8.14 -9.52 3.36
CA GLU A 121 -7.61 -8.30 2.74
C GLU A 121 -8.71 -7.28 2.39
N ASP A 122 -9.83 -7.74 1.83
CA ASP A 122 -11.00 -6.88 1.57
C ASP A 122 -11.45 -6.22 2.88
N HIS A 123 -11.61 -7.00 3.95
CA HIS A 123 -11.94 -6.50 5.27
C HIS A 123 -10.90 -5.52 5.85
N ALA A 124 -9.60 -5.77 5.65
CA ALA A 124 -8.53 -4.88 6.09
C ALA A 124 -8.62 -3.52 5.38
N ILE A 125 -8.77 -3.54 4.05
CA ILE A 125 -8.92 -2.33 3.24
C ILE A 125 -10.20 -1.57 3.61
N TRP A 126 -11.32 -2.27 3.87
CA TRP A 126 -12.56 -1.66 4.36
C TRP A 126 -12.36 -0.95 5.69
N ARG A 127 -11.66 -1.56 6.63
CA ARG A 127 -11.39 -0.97 7.95
C ARG A 127 -10.49 0.26 7.83
N ILE A 128 -9.46 0.20 6.98
CA ILE A 128 -8.59 1.34 6.70
C ILE A 128 -9.37 2.50 6.07
N ALA A 129 -10.22 2.22 5.09
CA ALA A 129 -11.05 3.24 4.45
C ALA A 129 -11.99 3.93 5.45
N ASP A 130 -12.51 3.18 6.42
CA ASP A 130 -13.34 3.70 7.50
C ASP A 130 -12.58 4.65 8.42
N LEU A 131 -11.40 4.23 8.87
CA LEU A 131 -10.53 5.06 9.70
C LEU A 131 -10.11 6.35 8.99
N MET A 132 -9.86 6.28 7.68
CA MET A 132 -9.55 7.44 6.85
C MET A 132 -10.77 8.34 6.55
N GLY A 133 -11.99 7.88 6.82
CA GLY A 133 -13.22 8.63 6.57
C GLY A 133 -13.57 8.73 5.08
N ILE A 134 -13.30 7.68 4.31
CA ILE A 134 -13.64 7.59 2.89
C ILE A 134 -15.08 7.10 2.74
N SER A 135 -15.85 7.66 1.82
CA SER A 135 -17.25 7.27 1.62
C SER A 135 -17.37 5.85 1.03
N ASP A 136 -18.43 5.11 1.37
CA ASP A 136 -18.65 3.74 0.86
C ASP A 136 -18.70 3.70 -0.67
N ARG A 137 -19.28 4.73 -1.27
CA ARG A 137 -19.33 4.86 -2.73
C ARG A 137 -17.93 4.91 -3.33
N ASP A 138 -17.05 5.73 -2.77
CA ASP A 138 -15.69 5.91 -3.31
C ASP A 138 -14.84 4.65 -3.08
N ARG A 139 -15.07 3.94 -1.96
CA ARG A 139 -14.45 2.63 -1.69
C ARG A 139 -14.77 1.62 -2.79
N VAL A 140 -16.06 1.50 -3.15
CA VAL A 140 -16.52 0.58 -4.19
C VAL A 140 -15.95 0.96 -5.55
N VAL A 141 -15.96 2.25 -5.90
CA VAL A 141 -15.38 2.74 -7.16
C VAL A 141 -13.90 2.39 -7.24
N LYS A 142 -13.11 2.66 -6.19
CA LYS A 142 -11.68 2.33 -6.19
C LYS A 142 -11.39 0.85 -6.31
N ARG A 143 -12.19 0.01 -5.66
CA ARG A 143 -12.07 -1.45 -5.81
C ARG A 143 -12.34 -1.89 -7.24
N GLN A 144 -13.41 -1.40 -7.87
CA GLN A 144 -13.74 -1.73 -9.26
C GLN A 144 -12.65 -1.26 -10.22
N GLU A 145 -12.14 -0.04 -10.03
CA GLU A 145 -11.04 0.50 -10.81
C GLU A 145 -9.77 -0.37 -10.69
N ALA A 146 -9.44 -0.85 -9.49
CA ALA A 146 -8.29 -1.72 -9.26
C ALA A 146 -8.49 -3.13 -9.83
N ALA A 147 -9.66 -3.72 -9.64
CA ALA A 147 -10.00 -5.02 -10.23
C ALA A 147 -9.93 -4.98 -11.77
N ALA A 148 -10.36 -3.88 -12.40
CA ALA A 148 -10.23 -3.69 -13.85
C ALA A 148 -8.77 -3.56 -14.32
N ARG A 149 -7.84 -3.21 -13.43
CA ARG A 149 -6.40 -3.12 -13.69
C ARG A 149 -5.62 -4.37 -13.31
N ALA A 150 -6.23 -5.27 -12.54
CA ALA A 150 -5.58 -6.49 -12.08
C ALA A 150 -5.09 -7.27 -13.30
N PRO A 151 -3.86 -7.83 -13.26
CA PRO A 151 -3.50 -8.84 -14.25
C PRO A 151 -4.55 -9.94 -14.18
N GLY A 152 -5.10 -10.35 -15.33
CA GLY A 152 -6.07 -11.45 -15.37
C GLY A 152 -5.52 -12.67 -14.63
N PRO A 153 -6.39 -13.54 -14.09
CA PRO A 153 -5.96 -14.64 -13.23
C PRO A 153 -4.84 -15.40 -13.91
N ARG A 154 -3.75 -15.66 -13.17
CA ARG A 154 -2.61 -16.43 -13.64
C ARG A 154 -3.19 -17.72 -14.23
N LYS A 155 -3.20 -17.85 -15.56
CA LYS A 155 -3.37 -19.16 -16.17
C LYS A 155 -2.18 -19.96 -15.67
N GLU A 156 -2.43 -20.94 -14.81
CA GLU A 156 -1.48 -22.02 -14.58
C GLU A 156 -1.18 -22.61 -15.96
N THR A 157 -0.05 -22.19 -16.55
CA THR A 157 0.58 -22.99 -17.59
C THR A 157 1.03 -24.25 -16.87
N GLY A 158 0.17 -25.25 -16.89
CA GLY A 158 0.58 -26.63 -16.66
C GLY A 158 1.58 -26.99 -17.75
N ASP A 159 2.85 -26.80 -17.42
CA ASP A 159 3.93 -27.61 -17.96
C ASP A 159 3.75 -28.99 -17.31
N ASP A 160 3.09 -29.90 -18.01
CA ASP A 160 3.17 -31.34 -17.76
C ASP A 160 3.18 -32.05 -19.12
N ASP A 161 4.41 -32.42 -19.50
CA ASP A 161 4.91 -33.42 -20.48
C ASP A 161 4.58 -33.30 -22.00
#